data_AF-A0A258MLR9-F1
#
_entry.id   AF-A0A258MLR9-F1
#
_cell.length_a   1.000
_cell.length_b   1.000
_cell.length_c   1.000
_cell.angle_alpha   90.00
_cell.angle_beta   90.00
_cell.angle_gamma   90.00
#
_symmetry.space_group_name_H-M   'P 1'
#
loop_
_entity.id
_entity.type
_entity.pdbx_description
1 polymer ?
#
loop_
_entity_poly.entity_id
_entity_poly.type
_entity_poly.pdbx_seq_one_letter_code
_entity_poly.pdbx_strand_id
1 'polypeptide(L)'
;MQTQSALVIGATGLTGSLLLELLLESSAYQIVHVYARRTLGMQHPKLQEHLIDFDQYQGTVQAHTLFCCLGTTIKKVKTKEAFKKVD
;
A
#
# COMPACT_ATOMS: atom_id res chain seq x y z
N MET A 1 -16.41 20.02 -0.70
CA MET A 1 -16.01 18.73 -0.09
C MET A 1 -14.50 18.63 -0.23
N GLN A 2 -13.76 18.38 0.85
CA GLN A 2 -12.30 18.30 0.77
C GLN A 2 -11.90 17.01 0.02
N THR A 3 -11.02 17.15 -0.95
CA THR A 3 -10.44 16.05 -1.73
C THR A 3 -9.47 15.25 -0.86
N GLN A 4 -9.95 14.15 -0.26
CA GLN A 4 -9.09 13.28 0.56
C GLN A 4 -8.43 12.21 -0.30
N SER A 5 -7.13 12.02 -0.10
CA SER A 5 -6.34 10.96 -0.75
C SER A 5 -5.67 10.06 0.28
N ALA A 6 -5.58 8.77 -0.03
CA ALA A 6 -4.92 7.78 0.80
C ALA A 6 -3.70 7.21 0.08
N LEU A 7 -2.65 6.87 0.85
CA LEU A 7 -1.56 6.00 0.41
C LEU A 7 -1.62 4.71 1.22
N VAL A 8 -1.65 3.57 0.54
CA VAL A 8 -1.60 2.24 1.16
C VAL A 8 -0.29 1.57 0.79
N ILE A 9 0.44 1.11 1.80
CA ILE A 9 1.63 0.28 1.65
C ILE A 9 1.29 -1.12 2.15
N GLY A 10 1.65 -2.15 1.39
CA GLY A 10 1.33 -3.54 1.77
C GLY A 10 -0.06 -4.02 1.32
N ALA A 11 -0.66 -3.37 0.32
CA ALA A 11 -1.98 -3.72 -0.22
C ALA A 11 -2.09 -5.15 -0.80
N THR A 12 -0.96 -5.84 -1.04
CA THR A 12 -0.93 -7.24 -1.49
C THR A 12 -1.04 -8.28 -0.36
N GLY A 13 -0.98 -7.83 0.90
CA GLY A 13 -1.23 -8.68 2.07
C GLY A 13 -2.73 -8.75 2.41
N LEU A 14 -3.13 -9.71 3.25
CA LEU A 14 -4.53 -9.95 3.59
C LEU A 14 -5.24 -8.69 4.13
N THR A 15 -4.66 -8.04 5.14
CA THR A 15 -5.25 -6.82 5.72
C THR A 15 -5.24 -5.67 4.71
N GLY A 16 -4.13 -5.52 3.98
CA GLY A 16 -3.97 -4.43 3.02
C GLY A 16 -4.94 -4.53 1.84
N SER A 17 -5.26 -5.74 1.37
CA SER A 17 -6.20 -5.93 0.26
C SER A 17 -7.62 -5.58 0.67
N LEU A 18 -8.06 -6.04 1.85
CA LEU A 18 -9.38 -5.71 2.40
C LEU A 18 -9.51 -4.20 2.67
N LEU A 19 -8.48 -3.58 3.22
CA LEU A 19 -8.46 -2.13 3.42
C LEU A 19 -8.56 -1.39 2.08
N LEU A 20 -7.82 -1.82 1.06
CA LEU A 20 -7.85 -1.18 -0.26
C LEU A 20 -9.26 -1.21 -0.85
N GLU A 21 -9.96 -2.34 -0.80
CA GLU A 21 -11.34 -2.46 -1.27
C GLU A 21 -12.26 -1.45 -0.58
N LEU A 22 -12.22 -1.37 0.76
CA LEU A 22 -13.00 -0.42 1.54
C LEU A 22 -12.71 1.05 1.17
N LEU A 23 -11.44 1.38 0.92
CA LEU A 23 -11.05 2.74 0.53
C LEU A 23 -11.51 3.10 -0.88
N LEU A 24 -11.47 2.15 -1.82
CA LEU A 24 -11.93 2.37 -3.20
C LEU A 24 -13.45 2.55 -3.28
N GLU A 25 -14.21 1.85 -2.45
CA GLU A 25 -15.66 1.98 -2.37
C GLU A 25 -16.10 3.25 -1.63
N SER A 26 -15.31 3.72 -0.66
CA SER A 26 -15.66 4.89 0.15
C SER A 26 -15.71 6.18 -0.66
N SER A 27 -16.75 6.99 -0.45
CA SER A 27 -16.87 8.33 -1.01
C SER A 27 -15.99 9.36 -0.29
N ALA A 28 -15.40 9.00 0.85
CA ALA A 28 -14.49 9.87 1.60
C ALA A 28 -13.17 10.09 0.87
N TYR A 29 -12.75 9.15 0.01
CA TYR A 29 -11.51 9.23 -0.74
C TYR A 29 -11.78 9.36 -2.24
N GLN A 30 -11.08 10.31 -2.88
CA GLN A 30 -11.14 10.48 -4.33
C GLN A 30 -10.03 9.72 -5.06
N ILE A 31 -8.86 9.61 -4.42
CA ILE A 31 -7.69 8.92 -4.96
C ILE A 31 -7.10 8.03 -3.87
N VAL A 32 -6.78 6.79 -4.25
CA VAL A 32 -6.06 5.83 -3.42
C VAL A 32 -4.79 5.44 -4.15
N HIS A 33 -3.66 5.90 -3.62
CA HIS A 33 -2.33 5.50 -4.06
C HIS A 33 -1.95 4.18 -3.40
N VAL A 34 -1.29 3.30 -4.15
CA VAL A 34 -0.73 2.06 -3.63
C VAL A 34 0.73 1.97 -4.00
N TYR A 35 1.58 1.74 -3.02
CA TYR A 35 2.98 1.38 -3.23
C TYR A 35 3.11 -0.14 -3.18
N ALA A 36 3.52 -0.74 -4.29
CA ALA A 36 3.66 -2.17 -4.42
C ALA A 36 4.97 -2.55 -5.13
N ARG A 37 5.50 -3.73 -4.81
CA ARG A 37 6.69 -4.31 -5.51
C ARG A 37 6.30 -5.05 -6.79
N ARG A 38 5.01 -5.31 -6.98
CA ARG A 38 4.43 -6.06 -8.09
C ARG A 38 3.00 -5.58 -8.30
N THR A 39 2.50 -5.70 -9.52
CA THR A 39 1.13 -5.26 -9.84
C THR A 39 0.08 -6.02 -9.03
N LEU A 40 -0.94 -5.32 -8.59
CA LEU A 40 -2.17 -5.88 -8.02
C LEU A 40 -3.06 -6.51 -9.10
N GLY A 41 -2.87 -6.19 -10.38
CA GLY A 41 -3.71 -6.67 -11.48
C GLY A 41 -5.16 -6.13 -11.43
N MET A 42 -5.39 -5.10 -10.64
CA MET A 42 -6.67 -4.45 -10.41
C MET A 42 -6.73 -3.13 -11.19
N GLN A 43 -7.91 -2.81 -11.71
CA GLN A 43 -8.20 -1.49 -12.27
C GLN A 43 -9.40 -0.89 -11.54
N HIS A 44 -9.25 0.37 -11.12
CA HIS A 44 -10.34 1.12 -10.50
C HIS A 44 -10.15 2.61 -10.78
N PRO A 45 -11.21 3.41 -11.04
CA PRO A 45 -11.08 4.83 -11.37
C PRO A 45 -10.34 5.67 -10.32
N LYS A 46 -10.43 5.27 -9.04
CA LYS A 46 -9.74 5.94 -7.92
C LYS A 46 -8.34 5.41 -7.64
N LEU A 47 -7.95 4.26 -8.22
CA LEU A 47 -6.71 3.58 -7.88
C LEU A 47 -5.54 4.12 -8.70
N GLN A 48 -4.48 4.51 -8.01
CA GLN A 48 -3.18 4.76 -8.63
C GLN A 48 -2.12 3.82 -8.05
N GLU A 49 -1.72 2.84 -8.86
CA GLU A 49 -0.66 1.91 -8.51
C GLU A 49 0.71 2.51 -8.86
N HIS A 50 1.63 2.49 -7.90
CA HIS A 50 3.02 2.87 -8.07
C HIS A 50 3.88 1.64 -7.80
N LEU A 51 4.46 1.09 -8.87
CA LEU A 51 5.42 -0.01 -8.77
C LEU A 51 6.78 0.55 -8.35
N ILE A 52 7.19 0.22 -7.14
CA ILE A 52 8.42 0.75 -6.55
C ILE A 52 9.30 -0.37 -5.99
N ASP A 53 10.62 -0.15 -6.09
CA ASP A 53 11.60 -0.88 -5.31
C ASP A 53 11.86 -0.14 -4.00
N PHE A 54 11.35 -0.67 -2.89
CA PHE A 54 11.47 -0.03 -1.57
C PHE A 54 12.92 0.14 -1.10
N ASP A 55 13.87 -0.61 -1.64
CA ASP A 55 15.29 -0.46 -1.27
C ASP A 55 15.97 0.71 -1.97
N GLN A 56 15.41 1.18 -3.10
CA GLN A 56 16.01 2.25 -3.93
C GLN A 56 15.09 3.47 -4.11
N TYR A 57 13.83 3.38 -3.72
CA TYR A 57 12.84 4.41 -4.01
C TYR A 57 13.03 5.65 -3.12
N GLN A 58 13.23 6.79 -3.77
CA GLN A 58 13.33 8.11 -3.11
C GLN A 58 12.18 9.06 -3.49
N GLY A 59 11.22 8.59 -4.29
CA GLY A 59 10.06 9.39 -4.66
C GLY A 59 9.06 9.53 -3.52
N THR A 60 8.07 10.39 -3.72
CA THR A 60 6.95 10.54 -2.78
C THR A 60 5.67 10.89 -3.53
N VAL A 61 4.54 10.43 -3.01
CA VAL A 61 3.22 10.92 -3.40
C VAL A 61 2.64 11.70 -2.23
N GLN A 62 1.97 12.81 -2.53
CA GLN A 62 1.24 13.54 -1.52
C GLN A 62 -0.09 12.82 -1.26
N ALA A 63 -0.23 12.31 -0.05
CA ALA A 63 -1.47 11.73 0.43
C ALA A 63 -1.86 12.36 1.77
N HIS A 64 -3.15 12.51 2.01
CA HIS A 64 -3.67 13.04 3.26
C HIS A 64 -3.62 12.00 4.38
N THR A 65 -3.75 10.71 4.04
CA THR A 65 -3.71 9.61 4.99
C THR A 65 -2.76 8.52 4.51
N LEU A 66 -1.90 8.03 5.41
CA LEU A 66 -1.03 6.88 5.17
C LEU A 66 -1.53 5.67 5.95
N PHE A 67 -1.69 4.56 5.26
CA PHE A 67 -1.94 3.25 5.85
C PHE A 67 -0.75 2.33 5.56
N CYS A 68 -0.04 1.92 6.61
CA CYS A 68 1.03 0.93 6.51
C CYS A 68 0.51 -0.43 6.96
N CYS A 69 0.31 -1.33 6.00
CA CYS A 69 -0.04 -2.72 6.22
C CYS A 69 1.15 -3.64 5.88
N LEU A 70 2.38 -3.12 6.00
CA LEU A 70 3.56 -3.97 5.96
C LEU A 70 3.53 -4.90 7.16
N GLY A 71 3.91 -6.13 6.90
CA GLY A 71 3.97 -7.17 7.89
C GLY A 71 4.52 -8.41 7.23
N THR A 72 5.41 -9.09 7.94
CA THR A 72 5.91 -10.39 7.51
C THR A 72 5.86 -11.36 8.67
N THR A 73 6.19 -12.62 8.43
CA THR A 73 6.35 -13.59 9.51
C THR A 73 7.76 -14.15 9.43
N ILE A 74 8.36 -14.49 10.57
CA ILE A 74 9.68 -15.12 10.62
C ILE A 74 9.71 -16.37 9.71
N LYS A 75 8.61 -17.14 9.65
CA LYS A 75 8.48 -18.28 8.73
C LYS A 75 8.69 -17.91 7.26
N LYS A 76 8.26 -16.71 6.84
CA LYS A 76 8.30 -16.26 5.44
C LYS A 76 9.66 -15.69 5.04
N VAL A 77 10.32 -14.96 5.95
CA VAL A 77 11.63 -14.31 5.70
C VAL A 77 12.83 -15.10 6.20
N LYS A 78 12.60 -16.20 6.94
CA LYS A 78 13.56 -17.22 7.41
C LYS A 78 14.67 -16.74 8.35
N THR A 79 15.05 -15.46 8.32
CA THR A 79 16.08 -14.88 9.20
C THR A 79 15.52 -13.71 10.02
N LYS A 80 16.19 -13.39 11.14
CA LYS A 80 15.82 -12.27 12.01
C LYS A 80 16.15 -10.92 11.37
N GLU A 81 17.24 -10.83 10.59
CA GLU A 81 17.59 -9.59 9.90
C GLU A 81 16.56 -9.23 8.84
N ALA A 82 16.10 -10.21 8.05
CA ALA A 82 15.09 -10.00 7.03
C ALA A 82 13.69 -9.72 7.63
N PHE A 83 13.43 -10.18 8.86
CA PHE A 83 12.23 -9.82 9.61
C PHE A 83 12.25 -8.34 10.02
N LYS A 84 13.33 -7.90 10.67
CA LYS A 84 13.54 -6.50 11.08
C LYS A 84 13.51 -5.47 9.95
N LYS A 85 13.78 -5.90 8.72
CA LYS A 85 13.75 -5.02 7.54
C LYS A 85 12.33 -4.64 7.13
N VAL A 86 11.35 -5.48 7.44
CA VAL A 86 9.95 -5.33 6.99
C VAL A 86 9.03 -4.93 8.13
N ASP A 87 9.32 -5.43 9.33
CA ASP A 87 8.56 -5.25 10.58
C ASP A 87 9.48 -4.59 11.62
#